data_AF-A0A2G1YUP0-F1
#
_entry.id   AF-A0A2G1YUP0-F1
#
_cell.length_a   1.000
_cell.length_b   1.000
_cell.length_c   1.000
_cell.angle_alpha   90.00
_cell.angle_beta   90.00
_cell.angle_gamma   90.00
#
_symmetry.space_group_name_H-M   'P 1'
#
loop_
_entity.id
_entity.type
_entity.pdbx_description
1 polymer ?
#
loop_
_entity_poly.entity_id
_entity_poly.type
_entity_poly.pdbx_seq_one_letter_code
_entity_poly.pdbx_strand_id
1 'polypeptide(L)'
;MNSRQDRKLTTILCADIAGYSRLMNGDESRTLDRLKETRRIFSDFLAQYSGRLVNMTGDGIVADFASVVNAVQCAVEFQNSINEDNKNIPSDDKMLFRVGLNLGDVIIEGDDIFGEGVNVASRLEALAPVGGICISGSVFDQVKNKLPRSFEFLGNKTVKNIAEPVAVYALSLTDEPQNLSTAKAATETDEDDAEIRAIVKRQAGFYRQAMMFGAIILLLFVINMWTSPGYWWFLWPTMGFAFALGLRAIRIFGKGPNLKDWEKRKINELKVRKREKG
;
A
#
# COMPACT_ATOMS: atom_id res chain seq x y z
N MET A 1 17.26 -34.59 -26.91
CA MET A 1 15.84 -34.16 -26.90
C MET A 1 15.76 -32.84 -26.15
N ASN A 2 15.54 -31.72 -26.84
CA ASN A 2 15.22 -30.46 -26.15
C ASN A 2 13.78 -30.59 -25.65
N SER A 3 13.58 -30.79 -24.35
CA SER A 3 12.26 -30.64 -23.73
C SER A 3 11.85 -29.18 -23.91
N ARG A 4 11.02 -28.90 -24.93
CA ARG A 4 10.38 -27.60 -25.08
C ARG A 4 9.54 -27.40 -23.83
N GLN A 5 9.98 -26.52 -22.95
CA GLN A 5 9.17 -26.08 -21.83
C GLN A 5 7.98 -25.31 -22.41
N ASP A 6 6.77 -25.78 -22.11
CA ASP A 6 5.55 -25.12 -22.56
C ASP A 6 5.41 -23.80 -21.81
N ARG A 7 5.42 -22.71 -22.58
CA ARG A 7 5.27 -21.35 -22.07
C ARG A 7 3.90 -20.79 -22.40
N LYS A 8 3.34 -20.02 -21.46
CA LYS A 8 2.02 -19.40 -21.59
C LYS A 8 2.06 -18.02 -20.97
N LEU A 9 1.55 -17.03 -21.70
CA LEU A 9 1.16 -15.75 -21.12
C LEU A 9 -0.17 -15.91 -20.38
N THR A 10 -0.20 -15.68 -19.08
CA THR A 10 -1.41 -15.84 -18.25
C THR A 10 -1.50 -14.76 -17.18
N THR A 11 -2.69 -14.57 -16.62
CA THR A 11 -2.87 -13.71 -15.44
C THR A 11 -2.73 -14.57 -14.20
N ILE A 12 -1.71 -14.30 -13.38
CA ILE A 12 -1.44 -14.99 -12.13
C ILE A 12 -2.10 -14.20 -10.99
N LEU A 13 -2.86 -14.89 -10.15
CA LEU A 13 -3.40 -14.40 -8.89
C LEU A 13 -2.71 -15.14 -7.75
N CYS A 14 -2.09 -14.39 -6.84
CA CYS A 14 -1.60 -14.90 -5.57
C CYS A 14 -2.43 -14.31 -4.44
N ALA A 15 -2.83 -15.14 -3.48
CA ALA A 15 -3.52 -14.69 -2.27
C ALA A 15 -2.93 -15.37 -1.05
N ASP A 16 -2.83 -14.64 0.07
CA ASP A 16 -2.32 -15.18 1.33
C ASP A 16 -3.04 -14.57 2.53
N ILE A 17 -3.06 -15.28 3.67
CA ILE A 17 -3.73 -14.86 4.89
C ILE A 17 -2.83 -13.91 5.68
N ALA A 18 -3.30 -12.68 5.89
CA ALA A 18 -2.61 -11.71 6.71
C ALA A 18 -2.59 -12.15 8.18
N GLY A 19 -1.39 -12.48 8.68
CA GLY A 19 -1.18 -12.81 10.09
C GLY A 19 -1.57 -14.24 10.47
N TYR A 20 -1.53 -15.18 9.52
CA TYR A 20 -1.86 -16.59 9.72
C TYR A 20 -1.20 -17.24 10.95
N SER A 21 0.10 -16.98 11.18
CA SER A 21 0.81 -17.51 12.35
C SER A 21 0.19 -17.10 13.69
N ARG A 22 -0.49 -15.94 13.74
CA ARG A 22 -1.17 -15.48 14.95
C ARG A 22 -2.48 -16.23 15.19
N LEU A 23 -3.22 -16.55 14.13
CA LEU A 23 -4.49 -17.31 14.21
C LEU A 23 -4.23 -18.74 14.70
N MET A 24 -3.14 -19.36 14.24
CA MET A 24 -2.76 -20.72 14.65
C MET A 24 -2.39 -20.84 16.13
N ASN A 25 -1.87 -19.79 16.75
CA ASN A 25 -1.53 -19.80 18.18
C ASN A 25 -2.75 -19.62 19.11
N GLY A 26 -3.92 -19.27 18.57
CA GLY A 26 -5.14 -19.05 19.35
C GLY A 26 -5.98 -20.32 19.47
N ASP A 27 -6.72 -20.65 18.41
CA ASP A 27 -7.55 -21.84 18.31
C ASP A 27 -7.31 -22.50 16.95
N GLU A 28 -6.45 -23.52 16.97
CA GLU A 28 -6.01 -24.24 15.77
C GLU A 28 -7.17 -24.92 15.04
N SER A 29 -8.09 -25.56 15.77
CA SER A 29 -9.22 -26.29 15.16
C SER A 29 -10.16 -25.33 14.44
N ARG A 30 -10.52 -24.22 15.09
CA ARG A 30 -11.41 -23.22 14.49
C ARG A 30 -10.77 -22.51 13.30
N THR A 31 -9.46 -22.27 13.36
CA THR A 31 -8.70 -21.67 12.26
C THR A 31 -8.65 -22.61 11.05
N LEU A 32 -8.42 -23.91 11.28
CA LEU A 32 -8.41 -24.91 10.22
C LEU A 32 -9.78 -25.08 9.53
N ASP A 33 -10.87 -25.08 10.30
CA ASP A 33 -12.21 -25.19 9.73
C ASP A 33 -12.59 -23.97 8.89
N ARG A 34 -12.21 -22.77 9.34
CA ARG A 34 -12.37 -21.53 8.55
C ARG A 34 -11.52 -21.54 7.29
N LEU A 35 -10.28 -22.01 7.37
CA LEU A 35 -9.40 -22.11 6.21
C LEU A 35 -10.02 -23.03 5.15
N LYS A 36 -10.60 -24.16 5.56
CA LYS A 36 -11.30 -25.07 4.64
C LYS A 36 -12.50 -24.39 3.97
N GLU A 37 -13.31 -23.68 4.74
CA GLU A 37 -14.48 -22.97 4.19
C GLU A 37 -14.05 -21.85 3.24
N THR A 38 -13.04 -21.07 3.58
CA THR A 38 -12.52 -20.02 2.69
C THR A 38 -11.91 -20.61 1.42
N ARG A 39 -11.22 -21.75 1.48
CA ARG A 39 -10.73 -22.45 0.28
C ARG A 39 -11.88 -22.93 -0.61
N ARG A 40 -13.00 -23.36 -0.02
CA ARG A 40 -14.22 -23.73 -0.76
C ARG A 40 -14.80 -22.52 -1.48
N ILE A 41 -15.01 -21.42 -0.76
CA ILE A 41 -15.48 -20.14 -1.32
C ILE A 41 -14.56 -19.68 -2.46
N PHE A 42 -13.25 -19.73 -2.28
CA PHE A 42 -12.29 -19.34 -3.32
C PHE A 42 -12.41 -20.24 -4.56
N SER A 43 -12.56 -21.56 -4.38
CA SER A 43 -12.73 -22.52 -5.48
C SER A 43 -14.03 -22.26 -6.26
N ASP A 44 -15.12 -21.89 -5.58
CA ASP A 44 -16.39 -21.52 -6.21
C ASP A 44 -16.24 -20.26 -7.07
N PHE A 45 -15.54 -19.24 -6.58
CA PHE A 45 -15.22 -18.04 -7.37
C PHE A 45 -14.30 -18.34 -8.56
N LEU A 46 -13.28 -19.19 -8.38
CA LEU A 46 -12.44 -19.62 -9.51
C LEU A 46 -13.28 -20.26 -10.61
N ALA A 47 -14.19 -21.18 -10.25
CA ALA A 47 -15.07 -21.82 -11.22
C ALA A 47 -15.97 -20.80 -11.94
N GLN A 48 -16.58 -19.87 -11.18
CA GLN A 48 -17.45 -18.82 -11.73
C GLN A 48 -16.72 -17.92 -12.74
N TYR A 49 -15.47 -17.57 -12.47
CA TYR A 49 -14.68 -16.65 -13.31
C TYR A 49 -13.74 -17.35 -14.29
N SER A 50 -13.88 -18.67 -14.49
CA SER A 50 -13.02 -19.47 -15.38
C SER A 50 -11.53 -19.38 -15.02
N GLY A 51 -11.24 -19.33 -13.73
CA GLY A 51 -9.89 -19.47 -13.17
C GLY A 51 -9.52 -20.93 -12.95
N ARG A 52 -8.22 -21.22 -13.05
CA ARG A 52 -7.66 -22.52 -12.72
C ARG A 52 -6.86 -22.41 -11.43
N LEU A 53 -7.17 -23.27 -10.48
CA LEU A 53 -6.35 -23.41 -9.29
C LEU A 53 -5.05 -24.12 -9.66
N VAL A 54 -3.91 -23.48 -9.40
CA VAL A 54 -2.58 -24.05 -9.66
C VAL A 54 -2.08 -24.75 -8.41
N ASN A 55 -2.05 -24.03 -7.29
CA ASN A 55 -1.49 -24.53 -6.05
C ASN A 55 -2.19 -23.90 -4.84
N MET A 56 -2.41 -24.70 -3.79
CA MET A 56 -2.78 -24.24 -2.45
C MET A 56 -1.83 -24.89 -1.43
N THR A 57 -0.69 -24.25 -1.16
CA THR A 57 0.26 -24.75 -0.17
C THR A 57 0.22 -23.85 1.06
N GLY A 58 -0.11 -24.41 2.22
CA GLY A 58 -0.23 -23.66 3.48
C GLY A 58 -1.42 -22.68 3.45
N ASP A 59 -1.16 -21.42 3.73
CA ASP A 59 -2.09 -20.29 3.69
C ASP A 59 -2.15 -19.60 2.31
N GLY A 60 -1.14 -19.84 1.47
CA GLY A 60 -1.02 -19.27 0.14
C GLY A 60 -1.85 -20.00 -0.92
N ILE A 61 -2.45 -19.22 -1.82
CA ILE A 61 -3.21 -19.68 -2.97
C ILE A 61 -2.61 -19.07 -4.24
N VAL A 62 -2.39 -19.92 -5.26
CA VAL A 62 -1.98 -19.51 -6.60
C VAL A 62 -3.00 -20.02 -7.61
N ALA A 63 -3.51 -19.10 -8.42
CA ALA A 63 -4.44 -19.39 -9.51
C ALA A 63 -4.03 -18.66 -10.78
N ASP A 64 -4.42 -19.20 -11.94
CA ASP A 64 -4.21 -18.55 -13.23
C ASP A 64 -5.48 -18.39 -14.06
N PHE A 65 -5.53 -17.32 -14.84
CA PHE A 65 -6.67 -16.95 -15.67
C PHE A 65 -6.21 -16.55 -17.06
N ALA A 66 -6.93 -17.04 -18.08
CA ALA A 66 -6.73 -16.58 -19.45
C ALA A 66 -7.19 -15.13 -19.67
N SER A 67 -8.20 -14.67 -18.91
CA SER A 67 -8.75 -13.31 -18.97
C SER A 67 -8.31 -12.49 -17.76
N VAL A 68 -7.63 -11.36 -18.02
CA VAL A 68 -7.23 -10.40 -16.98
C VAL A 68 -8.46 -9.80 -16.29
N VAL A 69 -9.52 -9.53 -17.04
CA VAL A 69 -10.78 -8.97 -16.50
C VAL A 69 -11.41 -9.94 -15.52
N ASN A 70 -11.46 -11.23 -15.87
CA ASN A 70 -12.02 -12.26 -15.00
C ASN A 70 -11.19 -12.43 -13.74
N ALA A 71 -9.86 -12.40 -13.84
CA ALA A 71 -8.97 -12.50 -12.69
C ALA A 71 -9.24 -11.37 -11.68
N VAL A 72 -9.37 -10.13 -12.19
CA VAL A 72 -9.65 -8.96 -11.34
C VAL A 72 -11.04 -9.04 -10.72
N GLN A 73 -12.07 -9.40 -11.49
CA GLN A 73 -13.43 -9.58 -10.95
C GLN A 73 -13.48 -10.68 -9.90
N CYS A 74 -12.86 -11.83 -10.16
CA CYS A 74 -12.74 -12.92 -9.20
C CYS A 74 -12.09 -12.46 -7.88
N ALA A 75 -10.98 -11.73 -7.97
CA ALA A 75 -10.29 -11.21 -6.80
C ALA A 75 -11.17 -10.24 -6.00
N VAL A 76 -11.89 -9.35 -6.68
CA VAL A 76 -12.79 -8.36 -6.06
C VAL A 76 -13.95 -9.04 -5.34
N GLU A 77 -14.66 -9.94 -6.02
CA GLU A 77 -15.81 -10.61 -5.42
C GLU A 77 -15.40 -11.52 -4.26
N PHE A 78 -14.29 -12.24 -4.40
CA PHE A 78 -13.71 -13.00 -3.30
C PHE A 78 -13.39 -12.11 -2.10
N GLN A 79 -12.70 -10.99 -2.33
CA GLN A 79 -12.30 -10.09 -1.25
C GLN A 79 -13.51 -9.43 -0.58
N ASN A 80 -14.54 -9.07 -1.34
CA ASN A 80 -15.81 -8.55 -0.82
C ASN A 80 -16.54 -9.59 0.03
N SER A 81 -16.66 -10.83 -0.45
CA SER A 81 -17.30 -11.93 0.29
C SER A 81 -16.59 -12.16 1.64
N ILE A 82 -15.27 -12.27 1.63
CA ILE A 82 -14.50 -12.50 2.86
C ILE A 82 -14.55 -11.30 3.80
N ASN A 83 -14.52 -10.07 3.28
CA ASN A 83 -14.63 -8.88 4.11
C ASN A 83 -16.04 -8.76 4.74
N GLU A 84 -17.09 -9.18 4.04
CA GLU A 84 -18.45 -9.26 4.56
C GLU A 84 -18.57 -10.28 5.71
N ASP A 85 -18.07 -11.50 5.49
CA ASP A 85 -18.08 -12.56 6.50
C ASP A 85 -17.33 -12.14 7.78
N ASN A 86 -16.24 -11.37 7.62
CA ASN A 86 -15.43 -10.86 8.72
C ASN A 86 -16.07 -9.68 9.48
N LYS A 87 -17.17 -9.06 9.04
CA LYS A 87 -17.80 -7.94 9.77
C LYS A 87 -18.28 -8.35 11.16
N ASN A 88 -18.82 -9.56 11.28
CA ASN A 88 -19.41 -10.09 12.51
C ASN A 88 -18.43 -10.92 13.35
N ILE A 89 -17.17 -10.98 12.94
CA ILE A 89 -16.12 -11.78 13.60
C ILE A 89 -15.27 -10.84 14.49
N PRO A 90 -14.95 -11.23 15.74
CA PRO A 90 -14.03 -10.48 16.59
C PRO A 90 -12.71 -10.21 15.87
N SER A 91 -12.08 -9.04 16.09
CA SER A 91 -10.87 -8.66 15.34
C SER A 91 -9.78 -9.71 15.41
N ASP A 92 -9.72 -10.45 16.52
CA ASP A 92 -8.69 -11.44 16.75
C ASP A 92 -8.82 -12.71 15.90
N ASP A 93 -10.04 -12.98 15.43
CA ASP A 93 -10.39 -14.18 14.67
C ASP A 93 -10.59 -13.89 13.17
N LYS A 94 -10.45 -12.62 12.72
CA LYS A 94 -10.71 -12.25 11.33
C LYS A 94 -9.69 -12.89 10.40
N MET A 95 -10.17 -13.56 9.36
CA MET A 95 -9.33 -14.15 8.32
C MET A 95 -9.28 -13.20 7.12
N LEU A 96 -8.30 -12.31 7.12
CA LEU A 96 -8.15 -11.28 6.09
C LEU A 96 -7.10 -11.73 5.07
N PHE A 97 -7.41 -11.58 3.80
CA PHE A 97 -6.49 -11.91 2.71
C PHE A 97 -5.81 -10.68 2.16
N ARG A 98 -4.61 -10.89 1.63
CA ARG A 98 -3.97 -10.00 0.67
C ARG A 98 -4.01 -10.67 -0.68
N VAL A 99 -4.21 -9.90 -1.74
CA VAL A 99 -4.25 -10.44 -3.11
C VAL A 99 -3.35 -9.64 -4.04
N GLY A 100 -2.59 -10.34 -4.87
CA GLY A 100 -1.71 -9.79 -5.89
C GLY A 100 -2.04 -10.34 -7.27
N LEU A 101 -2.18 -9.47 -8.28
CA LEU A 101 -2.39 -9.89 -9.67
C LEU A 101 -1.30 -9.39 -10.62
N ASN A 102 -0.75 -10.31 -11.41
CA ASN A 102 0.21 -10.01 -12.46
C ASN A 102 -0.17 -10.67 -13.79
N LEU A 103 0.07 -9.98 -14.91
CA LEU A 103 0.04 -10.57 -16.23
C LEU A 103 1.49 -10.82 -16.67
N GLY A 104 1.85 -12.08 -16.89
CA GLY A 104 3.23 -12.46 -17.20
C GLY A 104 3.37 -13.82 -17.86
N ASP A 105 4.53 -14.05 -18.45
CA ASP A 105 4.89 -15.32 -19.07
C ASP A 105 5.32 -16.32 -17.98
N VAL A 106 4.78 -17.53 -18.07
CA VAL A 106 5.05 -18.63 -17.13
C VAL A 106 5.38 -19.91 -17.89
N ILE A 107 6.17 -20.76 -17.25
CA ILE A 107 6.48 -22.12 -17.69
C ILE A 107 5.47 -23.04 -17.01
N ILE A 108 4.81 -23.90 -17.80
CA ILE A 108 3.89 -24.91 -17.31
C ILE A 108 4.65 -26.21 -17.10
N GLU A 109 4.51 -26.80 -15.92
CA GLU A 109 5.04 -28.13 -15.61
C GLU A 109 3.97 -28.94 -14.88
N GLY A 110 3.27 -29.80 -15.64
CA GLY A 110 2.07 -30.49 -15.15
C GLY A 110 0.94 -29.50 -14.85
N ASP A 111 0.47 -29.52 -13.61
CA ASP A 111 -0.59 -28.60 -13.13
C ASP A 111 -0.04 -27.32 -12.50
N ASP A 112 1.28 -27.22 -12.32
CA ASP A 112 1.93 -26.07 -11.68
C ASP A 112 2.45 -25.04 -12.71
N ILE A 113 2.68 -23.81 -12.25
CA ILE A 113 3.27 -22.72 -13.05
C ILE A 113 4.49 -22.12 -12.36
N PHE A 114 5.53 -21.88 -13.15
CA PHE A 114 6.80 -21.33 -12.68
C PHE A 114 7.24 -20.13 -13.49
N GLY A 115 8.04 -19.27 -12.87
CA GLY A 115 8.73 -18.19 -13.56
C GLY A 115 8.59 -16.85 -12.86
N GLU A 116 9.13 -15.83 -13.52
CA GLU A 116 9.16 -14.46 -13.03
C GLU A 116 7.74 -13.90 -12.82
N GLY A 117 6.79 -14.26 -13.69
CA GLY A 117 5.39 -13.83 -13.58
C GLY A 117 4.75 -14.18 -12.24
N VAL A 118 5.06 -15.36 -11.68
CA VAL A 118 4.57 -15.84 -10.38
C VAL A 118 5.24 -15.06 -9.23
N ASN A 119 6.54 -14.81 -9.34
CA ASN A 119 7.30 -14.04 -8.35
C ASN A 119 6.82 -12.57 -8.24
N VAL A 120 6.42 -11.96 -9.36
CA VAL A 120 5.78 -10.64 -9.34
C VAL A 120 4.45 -10.69 -8.61
N ALA A 121 3.58 -11.66 -8.93
CA ALA A 121 2.26 -11.78 -8.33
C ALA A 121 2.33 -11.96 -6.80
N SER A 122 3.22 -12.84 -6.32
CA SER A 122 3.43 -13.04 -4.88
C SER A 122 4.00 -11.79 -4.20
N ARG A 123 4.85 -11.02 -4.90
CA ARG A 123 5.35 -9.75 -4.36
C ARG A 123 4.26 -8.67 -4.28
N LEU A 124 3.36 -8.64 -5.25
CA LEU A 124 2.21 -7.73 -5.24
C LEU A 124 1.25 -8.07 -4.11
N GLU A 125 1.00 -9.36 -3.87
CA GLU A 125 0.22 -9.85 -2.72
C GLU A 125 0.83 -9.32 -1.42
N ALA A 126 2.13 -9.53 -1.20
CA ALA A 126 2.79 -9.08 0.03
C ALA A 126 2.72 -7.55 0.24
N LEU A 127 2.68 -6.78 -0.86
CA LEU A 127 2.53 -5.32 -0.85
C LEU A 127 1.09 -4.84 -0.68
N ALA A 128 0.10 -5.71 -0.89
CA ALA A 128 -1.29 -5.35 -0.78
C ALA A 128 -1.64 -4.95 0.67
N PRO A 129 -2.52 -3.95 0.85
CA PRO A 129 -3.10 -3.67 2.15
C PRO A 129 -3.87 -4.91 2.64
N VAL A 130 -3.94 -5.08 3.96
CA VAL A 130 -4.70 -6.19 4.55
C VAL A 130 -6.17 -6.05 4.14
N GLY A 131 -6.73 -7.14 3.59
CA GLY A 131 -8.09 -7.13 3.08
C GLY A 131 -8.25 -6.47 1.72
N GLY A 132 -7.15 -6.21 0.99
CA GLY A 132 -7.16 -5.50 -0.29
C GLY A 132 -6.32 -6.17 -1.37
N ILE A 133 -6.31 -5.51 -2.54
CA ILE A 133 -5.82 -6.08 -3.79
C ILE A 133 -4.78 -5.13 -4.41
N CYS A 134 -3.62 -5.67 -4.77
CA CYS A 134 -2.63 -4.98 -5.59
C CYS A 134 -2.50 -5.63 -6.97
N ILE A 135 -2.34 -4.79 -8.00
CA ILE A 135 -2.17 -5.24 -9.38
C ILE A 135 -0.91 -4.62 -9.99
N SER A 136 -0.29 -5.34 -10.91
CA SER A 136 0.78 -4.83 -11.76
C SER A 136 0.28 -3.79 -12.76
N GLY A 137 1.18 -2.99 -13.31
CA GLY A 137 0.90 -2.09 -14.43
C GLY A 137 0.36 -2.80 -15.66
N SER A 138 0.84 -4.01 -15.96
CA SER A 138 0.35 -4.80 -17.10
C SER A 138 -1.12 -5.23 -16.92
N VAL A 139 -1.54 -5.55 -15.69
CA VAL A 139 -2.96 -5.79 -15.38
C VAL A 139 -3.76 -4.50 -15.45
N PHE A 140 -3.27 -3.42 -14.83
CA PHE A 140 -3.93 -2.10 -14.85
C PHE A 140 -4.24 -1.63 -16.27
N ASP A 141 -3.26 -1.70 -17.18
CA ASP A 141 -3.44 -1.27 -18.57
C ASP A 141 -4.54 -2.04 -19.31
N GLN A 142 -4.76 -3.31 -18.94
CA GLN A 142 -5.77 -4.16 -19.55
C GLN A 142 -7.18 -3.94 -19.00
N VAL A 143 -7.32 -3.43 -17.76
CA VAL A 143 -8.62 -3.34 -17.06
C VAL A 143 -9.09 -1.91 -16.79
N LYS A 144 -8.21 -0.91 -16.86
CA LYS A 144 -8.52 0.49 -16.51
C LYS A 144 -9.75 1.05 -17.21
N ASN A 145 -10.04 0.63 -18.44
CA ASN A 145 -11.21 1.10 -19.21
C ASN A 145 -12.34 0.06 -19.30
N LYS A 146 -12.21 -1.09 -18.62
CA LYS A 146 -13.15 -2.22 -18.71
C LYS A 146 -13.92 -2.46 -17.42
N LEU A 147 -13.40 -1.97 -16.30
CA LEU A 147 -14.01 -2.13 -14.99
C LEU A 147 -14.34 -0.75 -14.37
N PRO A 148 -15.55 -0.55 -13.82
CA PRO A 148 -15.94 0.69 -13.14
C PRO A 148 -15.30 0.74 -11.74
N ARG A 149 -13.97 0.81 -11.69
CA ARG A 149 -13.18 0.77 -10.46
C ARG A 149 -12.09 1.83 -10.46
N SER A 150 -11.78 2.33 -9.27
CA SER A 150 -10.65 3.21 -9.04
C SER A 150 -9.37 2.43 -8.71
N PHE A 151 -8.25 2.98 -9.13
CA PHE A 151 -6.92 2.40 -8.96
C PHE A 151 -5.99 3.48 -8.41
N GLU A 152 -5.35 3.20 -7.27
CA GLU A 152 -4.38 4.10 -6.66
C GLU A 152 -2.97 3.67 -7.04
N PHE A 153 -2.18 4.57 -7.63
CA PHE A 153 -0.79 4.26 -7.98
C PHE A 153 0.13 4.28 -6.75
N LEU A 154 0.71 3.14 -6.39
CA LEU A 154 1.60 2.98 -5.23
C LEU A 154 3.09 3.17 -5.57
N GLY A 155 3.39 3.57 -6.81
CA GLY A 155 4.74 3.77 -7.32
C GLY A 155 5.34 2.51 -7.95
N ASN A 156 6.56 2.69 -8.47
CA ASN A 156 7.34 1.60 -9.05
C ASN A 156 8.11 0.87 -7.94
N LYS A 157 7.98 -0.46 -7.88
CA LYS A 157 8.60 -1.32 -6.87
C LYS A 157 9.58 -2.28 -7.52
N THR A 158 10.77 -2.38 -6.95
CA THR A 158 11.76 -3.38 -7.34
C THR A 158 11.41 -4.73 -6.72
N VAL A 159 11.28 -5.75 -7.55
CA VAL A 159 11.06 -7.14 -7.12
C VAL A 159 12.40 -7.87 -7.20
N LYS A 160 12.64 -8.82 -6.27
CA LYS A 160 13.87 -9.61 -6.28
C LYS A 160 13.96 -10.39 -7.59
N ASN A 161 15.12 -10.35 -8.24
CA ASN A 161 15.40 -11.01 -9.52
C ASN A 161 14.68 -10.45 -10.75
N ILE A 162 14.21 -9.20 -10.69
CA ILE A 162 13.60 -8.49 -11.83
C ILE A 162 14.41 -7.23 -12.11
N ALA A 163 14.84 -7.06 -13.36
CA ALA A 163 15.71 -5.95 -13.76
C ALA A 163 14.97 -4.60 -13.77
N GLU A 164 13.70 -4.59 -14.19
CA GLU A 164 12.91 -3.38 -14.30
C GLU A 164 11.91 -3.22 -13.13
N PRO A 165 11.78 -2.02 -12.53
CA PRO A 165 10.77 -1.76 -11.52
C PRO A 165 9.35 -2.02 -12.05
N VAL A 166 8.52 -2.72 -11.27
CA VAL A 166 7.13 -3.00 -11.61
C VAL A 166 6.25 -1.87 -11.07
N ALA A 167 5.43 -1.26 -11.92
CA ALA A 167 4.39 -0.33 -11.51
C ALA A 167 3.31 -1.06 -10.70
N VAL A 168 2.96 -0.55 -9.52
CA VAL A 168 2.00 -1.19 -8.61
C VAL A 168 0.80 -0.27 -8.40
N TYR A 169 -0.40 -0.84 -8.47
CA TYR A 169 -1.66 -0.15 -8.21
C TYR A 169 -2.46 -0.89 -7.14
N ALA A 170 -3.00 -0.18 -6.15
CA ALA A 170 -4.04 -0.71 -5.27
C ALA A 170 -5.41 -0.55 -5.95
N LEU A 171 -6.23 -1.59 -5.86
CA LEU A 171 -7.57 -1.61 -6.43
C LEU A 171 -8.61 -1.32 -5.35
N SER A 172 -9.58 -0.45 -5.64
CA SER A 172 -10.72 -0.19 -4.75
C SER A 172 -11.79 -1.29 -4.85
N LEU A 173 -12.19 -1.82 -3.69
CA LEU A 173 -13.19 -2.88 -3.57
C LEU A 173 -14.64 -2.38 -3.72
N THR A 174 -14.85 -1.08 -3.75
CA THR A 174 -16.15 -0.46 -3.99
C THR A 174 -16.33 -0.15 -5.48
N ASP A 175 -17.53 -0.35 -6.00
CA ASP A 175 -17.89 0.13 -7.33
C ASP A 175 -17.99 1.65 -7.29
N GLU A 176 -16.94 2.32 -7.76
CA GLU A 176 -16.99 3.74 -8.06
C GLU A 176 -16.83 3.94 -9.57
N PRO A 177 -17.80 4.57 -10.25
CA PRO A 177 -17.64 4.88 -11.66
C PRO A 177 -16.41 5.77 -11.82
N GLN A 178 -15.54 5.44 -12.78
CA GLN A 178 -14.45 6.31 -13.18
C GLN A 178 -15.02 7.63 -13.72
N ASN A 179 -15.18 8.61 -12.84
CA ASN A 179 -15.63 9.94 -13.21
C ASN A 179 -14.42 10.74 -13.71
N LEU A 180 -13.94 10.38 -14.90
CA LEU A 180 -12.83 11.03 -15.60
C LEU A 180 -13.13 12.51 -15.97
N SER A 181 -14.36 12.99 -15.74
CA SER A 181 -14.77 14.40 -15.98
C SER A 181 -14.76 15.27 -14.71
N THR A 182 -14.82 14.66 -13.51
CA THR A 182 -14.78 15.39 -12.23
C THR A 182 -13.36 15.54 -11.67
N ALA A 183 -12.39 14.82 -12.27
CA ALA A 183 -10.97 14.78 -11.92
C ALA A 183 -10.17 16.08 -12.20
N LYS A 184 -10.83 17.19 -12.51
CA LYS A 184 -10.17 18.50 -12.60
C LYS A 184 -10.67 19.52 -11.57
N ALA A 185 -11.87 19.34 -11.01
CA ALA A 185 -12.46 20.29 -10.07
C ALA A 185 -12.53 19.76 -8.62
N ALA A 186 -12.60 18.44 -8.42
CA ALA A 186 -12.53 17.83 -7.09
C ALA A 186 -11.09 17.48 -6.66
N THR A 187 -10.20 17.28 -7.63
CA THR A 187 -8.77 17.02 -7.39
C THR A 187 -8.10 18.24 -6.75
N GLU A 188 -8.45 19.47 -7.15
CA GLU A 188 -7.88 20.66 -6.49
C GLU A 188 -8.29 20.79 -5.01
N THR A 189 -9.48 20.32 -4.60
CA THR A 189 -9.94 20.43 -3.21
C THR A 189 -9.55 19.22 -2.34
N ASP A 190 -9.59 17.99 -2.87
CA ASP A 190 -9.21 16.77 -2.11
C ASP A 190 -7.70 16.48 -2.13
N GLU A 191 -6.97 16.87 -3.20
CA GLU A 191 -5.51 16.81 -3.26
C GLU A 191 -4.92 17.88 -2.33
N ASP A 192 -5.49 19.09 -2.27
CA ASP A 192 -5.15 20.08 -1.25
C ASP A 192 -5.46 19.56 0.16
N ASP A 193 -6.62 18.95 0.43
CA ASP A 193 -6.95 18.43 1.76
C ASP A 193 -6.12 17.18 2.15
N ALA A 194 -5.79 16.30 1.21
CA ALA A 194 -4.92 15.15 1.43
C ALA A 194 -3.46 15.56 1.59
N GLU A 195 -2.98 16.54 0.82
CA GLU A 195 -1.65 17.12 0.91
C GLU A 195 -1.53 17.96 2.21
N ILE A 196 -2.55 18.72 2.61
CA ILE A 196 -2.68 19.38 3.91
C ILE A 196 -2.69 18.32 5.03
N ARG A 197 -3.47 17.23 4.93
CA ARG A 197 -3.46 16.14 5.92
C ARG A 197 -2.11 15.42 6.00
N ALA A 198 -1.39 15.28 4.89
CA ALA A 198 -0.06 14.69 4.84
C ALA A 198 1.02 15.65 5.41
N ILE A 199 0.92 16.96 5.12
CA ILE A 199 1.76 18.03 5.69
C ILE A 199 1.52 18.12 7.20
N VAL A 200 0.25 18.12 7.63
CA VAL A 200 -0.17 18.12 9.03
C VAL A 200 0.30 16.84 9.73
N LYS A 201 0.20 15.64 9.11
CA LYS A 201 0.76 14.40 9.68
C LYS A 201 2.29 14.45 9.78
N ARG A 202 2.98 15.03 8.80
CA ARG A 202 4.44 15.21 8.80
C ARG A 202 4.90 16.20 9.89
N GLN A 203 4.07 17.19 10.24
CA GLN A 203 4.32 18.17 11.29
C GLN A 203 3.82 17.72 12.69
N ALA A 204 2.74 16.95 12.78
CA ALA A 204 2.10 16.55 14.05
C ALA A 204 2.99 15.66 14.91
N GLY A 205 3.88 14.86 14.29
CA GLY A 205 4.89 14.08 15.02
C GLY A 205 5.93 14.96 15.72
N PHE A 206 6.31 16.09 15.10
CA PHE A 206 7.25 17.05 15.66
C PHE A 206 6.61 17.87 16.79
N TYR A 207 5.40 18.40 16.59
CA TYR A 207 4.71 19.19 17.63
C TYR A 207 4.35 18.38 18.87
N ARG A 208 4.05 17.08 18.74
CA ARG A 208 3.84 16.18 19.88
C ARG A 208 5.11 16.00 20.72
N GLN A 209 6.27 15.90 20.07
CA GLN A 209 7.56 15.83 20.76
C GLN A 209 7.94 17.18 21.39
N ALA A 210 7.67 18.29 20.69
CA ALA A 210 7.89 19.64 21.23
C ALA A 210 7.00 19.93 22.45
N MET A 211 5.73 19.52 22.41
CA MET A 211 4.79 19.68 23.53
C MET A 211 5.19 18.82 24.74
N MET A 212 5.55 17.56 24.52
CA MET A 212 6.07 16.68 25.56
C MET A 212 7.35 17.25 26.20
N PHE A 213 8.24 17.81 25.37
CA PHE A 213 9.45 18.44 25.84
C PHE A 213 9.18 19.72 26.66
N GLY A 214 8.24 20.57 26.21
CA GLY A 214 7.80 21.74 26.97
C GLY A 214 7.23 21.37 28.35
N ALA A 215 6.44 20.29 28.43
CA ALA A 215 5.94 19.78 29.71
C ALA A 215 7.07 19.29 30.64
N ILE A 216 8.09 18.62 30.09
CA ILE A 216 9.27 18.20 30.86
C ILE A 216 10.07 19.40 31.36
N ILE A 217 10.27 20.44 30.53
CA ILE A 217 10.96 21.67 30.96
C ILE A 217 10.19 22.36 32.08
N LEU A 218 8.87 22.47 31.95
CA LEU A 218 8.02 23.07 32.99
C LEU A 218 8.13 22.29 34.31
N LEU A 219 8.10 20.97 34.25
CA LEU A 219 8.29 20.11 35.41
C LEU A 219 9.67 20.31 36.05
N LEU A 220 10.74 20.30 35.24
CA LEU A 220 12.10 20.55 35.72
C LEU A 220 12.27 21.94 36.32
N PHE A 221 11.60 22.95 35.78
CA PHE A 221 11.58 24.31 36.32
C PHE A 221 10.92 24.35 37.70
N VAL A 222 9.77 23.68 37.87
CA VAL A 222 9.08 23.59 39.17
C VAL A 222 9.93 22.85 40.19
N ILE A 223 10.56 21.73 39.80
CA ILE A 223 11.51 21.00 40.67
C ILE A 223 12.71 21.90 41.01
N ASN A 224 13.24 22.64 40.04
CA ASN A 224 14.36 23.55 40.26
C ASN A 224 13.99 24.66 41.25
N MET A 225 12.78 25.24 41.14
CA MET A 225 12.27 26.23 42.08
C MET A 225 12.10 25.67 43.50
N TRP A 226 11.72 24.41 43.64
CA TRP A 226 11.55 23.80 44.96
C TRP A 226 12.87 23.36 45.60
N THR A 227 13.82 22.90 44.79
CA THR A 227 15.06 22.27 45.28
C THR A 227 16.23 23.25 45.39
N SER A 228 16.34 24.22 44.49
CA SER A 228 17.49 25.14 44.41
C SER A 228 17.13 26.46 43.70
N PRO A 229 16.51 27.42 44.40
CA PRO A 229 16.08 28.70 43.80
C PRO A 229 17.25 29.56 43.28
N GLY A 230 18.43 29.43 43.88
CA GLY A 230 19.63 30.21 43.54
C GLY A 230 20.47 29.63 42.39
N TYR A 231 20.18 28.41 41.92
CA TYR A 231 20.97 27.76 40.87
C TYR A 231 20.06 27.11 39.84
N TRP A 232 20.17 27.55 38.59
CA TRP A 232 19.24 27.24 37.52
C TRP A 232 19.69 25.99 36.76
N TRP A 233 19.82 24.86 37.46
CA TRP A 233 20.37 23.64 36.88
C TRP A 233 19.51 23.05 35.77
N PHE A 234 18.20 23.34 35.74
CA PHE A 234 17.29 22.87 34.70
C PHE A 234 17.74 23.29 33.28
N LEU A 235 18.52 24.37 33.15
CA LEU A 235 19.08 24.85 31.88
C LEU A 235 20.02 23.85 31.20
N TRP A 236 20.72 23.02 31.97
CA TRP A 236 21.68 22.06 31.40
C TRP A 236 20.99 20.95 30.61
N PRO A 237 19.96 20.26 31.16
CA PRO A 237 19.13 19.34 30.37
C PRO A 237 18.42 20.03 29.21
N THR A 238 17.86 21.24 29.39
CA THR A 238 17.06 21.89 28.34
C THR A 238 17.88 22.19 27.09
N MET A 239 19.14 22.60 27.25
CA MET A 239 20.06 22.88 26.15
C MET A 239 20.34 21.65 25.28
N GLY A 240 20.55 20.47 25.89
CA GLY A 240 20.80 19.23 25.14
C GLY A 240 19.60 18.79 24.30
N PHE A 241 18.39 18.92 24.86
CA PHE A 241 17.16 18.60 24.13
C PHE A 241 16.80 19.65 23.07
N ALA A 242 17.06 20.95 23.31
CA ALA A 242 16.89 22.01 22.33
C ALA A 242 17.79 21.78 21.09
N PHE A 243 19.02 21.33 21.30
CA PHE A 243 19.93 20.94 20.22
C PHE A 243 19.42 19.74 19.41
N ALA A 244 18.90 18.70 20.09
CA ALA A 244 18.33 17.52 19.42
C ALA A 244 17.08 17.86 18.57
N LEU A 245 16.22 18.76 19.06
CA LEU A 245 15.08 19.29 18.30
C LEU A 245 15.54 20.10 17.09
N GLY A 246 16.58 20.92 17.23
CA GLY A 246 17.17 21.69 16.13
C GLY A 246 17.71 20.79 15.00
N LEU A 247 18.44 19.72 15.34
CA LEU A 247 18.92 18.75 14.36
C LEU A 247 17.78 18.03 13.62
N ARG A 248 16.70 17.67 14.34
CA ARG A 248 15.50 17.09 13.71
C ARG A 248 14.78 18.08 12.81
N ALA A 249 14.67 19.34 13.21
CA ALA A 249 14.08 20.40 12.40
C ALA A 249 14.87 20.61 11.10
N ILE A 250 16.21 20.65 11.15
CA ILE A 250 17.07 20.73 9.96
C ILE A 250 16.88 19.51 9.05
N ARG A 251 16.69 18.31 9.60
CA ARG A 251 16.47 17.11 8.78
C ARG A 251 15.10 17.09 8.08
N ILE A 252 14.08 17.66 8.73
CA ILE A 252 12.69 17.70 8.23
C ILE A 252 12.50 18.87 7.24
N PHE A 253 13.10 20.03 7.51
CA PHE A 253 12.90 21.27 6.74
C PHE A 253 14.11 21.68 5.88
N GLY A 254 15.30 21.08 6.08
CA GLY A 254 16.55 21.45 5.41
C GLY A 254 16.75 20.95 3.98
N LYS A 255 15.77 20.21 3.43
CA LYS A 255 15.62 20.04 1.97
C LYS A 255 14.41 20.85 1.49
N GLY A 256 14.45 22.16 1.72
CA GLY A 256 13.55 23.11 1.05
C GLY A 256 13.81 23.15 -0.47
N PRO A 257 12.85 23.64 -1.28
CA PRO A 257 12.99 23.67 -2.73
C PRO A 257 14.26 24.43 -3.11
N ASN A 258 15.06 23.81 -3.97
CA ASN A 258 16.33 24.34 -4.46
C ASN A 258 16.13 25.79 -4.92
N LEU A 259 16.90 26.73 -4.36
CA LEU A 259 16.74 28.18 -4.63
C LEU A 259 16.82 28.47 -6.15
N LYS A 260 17.64 27.70 -6.87
CA LYS A 260 17.75 27.73 -8.32
C LYS A 260 16.46 27.33 -9.05
N ASP A 261 15.67 26.42 -8.48
CA ASP A 261 14.40 25.96 -9.06
C ASP A 261 13.24 26.93 -8.74
N TRP A 262 13.33 27.67 -7.63
CA TRP A 262 12.44 28.80 -7.36
C TRP A 262 12.72 29.98 -8.31
N GLU A 263 13.99 30.31 -8.49
CA GLU A 263 14.42 31.42 -9.35
C GLU A 263 14.05 31.17 -10.83
N LYS A 264 14.28 29.96 -11.34
CA LYS A 264 13.85 29.55 -12.69
C LYS A 264 12.33 29.67 -12.88
N ARG A 265 11.54 29.27 -11.88
CA ARG A 265 10.07 29.39 -11.92
C ARG A 265 9.64 30.85 -12.00
N LYS A 266 10.22 31.71 -11.16
CA LYS A 266 9.91 33.15 -11.15
C LYS A 266 10.28 33.85 -12.45
N ILE A 267 11.42 33.49 -13.04
CA ILE A 267 11.87 34.02 -14.34
C ILE A 267 10.90 33.60 -15.46
N ASN A 268 10.44 32.35 -15.48
CA ASN A 268 9.46 31.90 -16.47
C ASN A 268 8.10 32.60 -16.30
N GLU A 269 7.65 32.77 -15.07
CA GLU A 269 6.40 33.48 -14.74
C GLU A 269 6.40 34.92 -15.28
N LEU A 270 7.51 35.64 -15.13
CA LEU A 270 7.66 37.01 -15.62
C LEU A 270 7.78 37.10 -17.14
N LYS A 271 8.34 36.08 -17.80
CA LYS A 271 8.40 36.00 -19.27
C LYS A 271 7.02 35.78 -19.88
N VAL A 272 6.18 34.95 -19.28
CA VAL A 272 4.79 34.71 -19.73
C VAL A 272 3.97 36.00 -19.61
N ARG A 273 4.03 36.66 -18.44
CA ARG A 273 3.34 37.93 -18.20
C ARG A 273 3.73 39.08 -19.14
N LYS A 274 4.97 39.07 -19.66
CA LYS A 274 5.41 40.06 -20.66
C LYS A 274 4.93 39.75 -22.07
N ARG A 275 4.70 38.47 -22.42
CA ARG A 275 4.14 38.08 -23.73
C ARG A 275 2.65 38.33 -23.84
N GLU A 276 1.92 38.32 -22.74
CA GLU A 276 0.47 38.60 -22.71
C GLU A 276 0.14 40.10 -22.72
N LYS A 277 1.15 40.97 -22.53
CA LYS A 277 0.99 42.43 -22.44
C LYS A 277 1.61 43.21 -23.60
N GLY A 278 2.17 42.54 -24.61
CA GLY A 278 2.71 43.15 -25.83
C GLY A 278 2.02 42.55 -27.04
#